data_AF-A0A2E4PPL6-F1
#
_entry.id   AF-A0A2E4PPL6-F1
#
_cell.length_a   1.000
_cell.length_b   1.000
_cell.length_c   1.000
_cell.angle_alpha   90.00
_cell.angle_beta   90.00
_cell.angle_gamma   90.00
#
_symmetry.space_group_name_H-M   'P 1'
#
loop_
_entity.id
_entity.type
_entity.pdbx_description
1 polymer ?
#
loop_
_entity_poly.entity_id
_entity_poly.type
_entity_poly.pdbx_seq_one_letter_code
_entity_poly.pdbx_strand_id
1 'polypeptide(L)'
;MANKNNKNEQWMLLVLLLKELAEQKGFTHDQIAEKSQTHRSHVTRFFSLKYAPNIDTFLKIAKSIEVNFFFEDKESKTDLNLAFEKAMEELGRRVEKLSKN
;
A
#
# COMPACT_ATOMS: atom_id res chain seq x y z
N MET A 1 8.60 -27.84 9.37
CA MET A 1 7.61 -27.59 10.43
C MET A 1 6.62 -26.56 9.92
N ALA A 2 5.37 -26.94 9.67
CA ALA A 2 4.34 -26.03 9.19
C ALA A 2 3.85 -25.18 10.37
N ASN A 3 4.21 -23.89 10.38
CA ASN A 3 3.92 -23.00 11.50
C ASN A 3 2.46 -22.55 11.43
N LYS A 4 1.69 -22.85 12.48
CA LYS A 4 0.21 -22.78 12.51
C LYS A 4 -0.32 -21.44 13.06
N ASN A 5 0.39 -20.33 12.88
CA ASN A 5 0.02 -19.00 13.41
C ASN A 5 -0.09 -17.87 12.35
N ASN A 6 -0.49 -18.23 11.12
CA ASN A 6 -0.54 -17.36 9.92
C ASN A 6 -1.52 -16.16 9.92
N LYS A 7 -2.28 -15.87 10.98
CA LYS A 7 -3.36 -14.86 10.90
C LYS A 7 -2.87 -13.41 10.89
N ASN A 8 -1.62 -13.13 11.28
CA ASN A 8 -1.08 -11.77 11.38
C ASN A 8 0.07 -11.47 10.40
N GLU A 9 0.41 -12.39 9.51
CA GLU A 9 1.57 -12.23 8.62
C GLU A 9 1.26 -11.39 7.37
N GLN A 10 -0.03 -11.21 7.02
CA GLN A 10 -0.42 -10.53 5.78
C GLN A 10 -0.02 -9.05 5.76
N TRP A 11 -0.25 -8.30 6.86
CA TRP A 11 0.19 -6.89 6.91
C TRP A 11 1.71 -6.79 6.91
N MET A 12 2.41 -7.77 7.53
CA MET A 12 3.88 -7.82 7.53
C MET A 12 4.41 -8.03 6.12
N LEU A 13 3.81 -8.96 5.37
CA LEU A 13 4.13 -9.20 3.96
C LEU A 13 3.97 -7.90 3.16
N LEU A 14 2.86 -7.19 3.32
CA LEU A 14 2.62 -5.93 2.60
C LEU A 14 3.66 -4.85 2.98
N VAL A 15 4.02 -4.73 4.25
CA VAL A 15 5.05 -3.77 4.70
C VAL A 15 6.43 -4.14 4.15
N LEU A 16 6.79 -5.43 4.18
CA LEU A 16 8.06 -5.92 3.63
C LEU A 16 8.12 -5.76 2.11
N LEU A 17 7.00 -5.95 1.40
CA LEU A 17 6.91 -5.66 -0.03
C LEU A 17 7.20 -4.18 -0.31
N LEU A 18 6.61 -3.25 0.45
CA LEU A 18 6.92 -1.82 0.29
C LEU A 18 8.38 -1.50 0.62
N LYS A 19 8.97 -2.20 1.60
CA LYS A 19 10.40 -2.05 1.93
C LYS A 19 11.28 -2.44 0.74
N GLU A 20 11.04 -3.61 0.18
CA GLU A 20 11.77 -4.12 -0.99
C GLU A 20 11.64 -3.17 -2.19
N LEU A 21 10.43 -2.70 -2.48
CA LEU A 21 10.19 -1.74 -3.57
C LEU A 21 10.89 -0.40 -3.33
N ALA A 22 10.92 0.08 -2.08
CA ALA A 22 11.63 1.30 -1.71
C ALA A 22 13.15 1.15 -1.92
N GLU A 23 13.72 0.02 -1.50
CA GLU A 23 15.14 -0.30 -1.67
C GLU A 23 15.53 -0.41 -3.15
N GLN A 24 14.73 -1.12 -3.96
CA GLN A 24 14.94 -1.24 -5.41
C GLN A 24 14.89 0.11 -6.14
N LYS A 25 14.03 1.03 -5.69
CA LYS A 25 13.93 2.39 -6.24
C LYS A 25 14.94 3.37 -5.63
N GLY A 26 15.72 2.95 -4.64
CA GLY A 26 16.72 3.80 -3.97
C GLY A 26 16.13 4.86 -3.04
N PHE A 27 14.92 4.68 -2.53
CA PHE A 27 14.31 5.59 -1.57
C PHE A 27 14.93 5.44 -0.17
N THR A 28 15.42 6.56 0.39
CA THR A 28 15.88 6.61 1.77
C THR A 28 14.73 6.84 2.75
N HIS A 29 14.92 6.48 4.02
CA HIS A 29 13.92 6.77 5.05
C HIS A 29 13.62 8.27 5.19
N ASP A 30 14.61 9.14 4.92
CA ASP A 30 14.46 10.59 4.98
C ASP A 30 13.58 11.11 3.85
N GLN A 31 13.80 10.63 2.62
CA GLN A 31 12.94 10.97 1.47
C GLN A 31 11.49 10.49 1.67
N ILE A 32 11.32 9.28 2.22
CA ILE A 32 9.99 8.74 2.52
C ILE A 32 9.31 9.58 3.59
N ALA A 33 10.02 9.96 4.65
CA ALA A 33 9.50 10.80 5.73
C ALA A 33 9.01 12.16 5.19
N GLU A 34 9.84 12.81 4.37
CA GLU A 34 9.51 14.08 3.72
C GLU A 34 8.27 13.95 2.82
N LYS A 35 8.28 13.00 1.86
CA LYS A 35 7.19 12.80 0.91
C LYS A 35 5.88 12.34 1.57
N SER A 36 5.95 11.56 2.65
CA SER A 36 4.78 11.08 3.40
C SER A 36 4.29 12.06 4.47
N GLN A 37 5.03 13.16 4.71
CA GLN A 37 4.79 14.11 5.81
C GLN A 37 4.75 13.41 7.18
N THR A 38 5.66 12.45 7.39
CA THR A 38 5.81 11.73 8.66
C THR A 38 7.20 11.92 9.23
N HIS A 39 7.38 11.61 10.51
CA HIS A 39 8.70 11.66 11.13
C HIS A 39 9.54 10.44 10.69
N ARG A 40 10.84 10.62 10.44
CA ARG A 40 11.77 9.53 10.04
C ARG A 40 11.75 8.32 10.97
N SER A 41 11.60 8.55 12.28
CA SER A 41 11.47 7.45 13.27
C SER A 41 10.20 6.63 13.08
N HIS A 42 9.12 7.23 12.56
CA HIS A 42 7.90 6.53 12.16
C HIS A 42 8.22 5.58 11.00
N VAL A 43 8.84 6.08 9.91
CA VAL A 43 9.23 5.26 8.76
C VAL A 43 10.10 4.07 9.17
N THR A 44 11.05 4.30 10.07
CA THR A 44 11.91 3.23 10.60
C THR A 44 11.11 2.18 11.40
N ARG A 45 10.16 2.61 12.23
CA ARG A 45 9.28 1.70 12.98
C ARG A 45 8.32 0.92 12.07
N PHE A 46 7.86 1.56 11.00
CA PHE A 46 7.04 0.94 9.96
C PHE A 46 7.80 -0.22 9.31
N PHE A 47 8.97 0.02 8.72
CA PHE A 47 9.75 -1.03 8.04
C PHE A 47 10.41 -2.06 8.96
N SER A 48 10.42 -1.83 10.28
CA SER A 48 10.86 -2.82 11.28
C SER A 48 9.72 -3.66 11.86
N LEU A 49 8.51 -3.55 11.30
CA LEU A 49 7.33 -4.30 11.73
C LEU A 49 7.00 -4.08 13.22
N LYS A 50 7.30 -2.90 13.77
CA LYS A 50 7.12 -2.63 15.21
C LYS A 50 5.65 -2.68 15.63
N TYR A 51 4.74 -2.37 14.70
CA TYR A 51 3.29 -2.41 14.86
C TYR A 51 2.62 -2.58 13.49
N ALA A 52 1.39 -3.10 13.49
CA ALA A 52 0.55 -3.10 12.31
C ALA A 52 0.15 -1.64 11.99
N PRO A 53 0.45 -1.12 10.79
CA PRO A 53 0.04 0.21 10.41
C PRO A 53 -1.47 0.28 10.18
N ASN A 54 -2.07 1.44 10.45
CA ASN A 54 -3.40 1.71 9.93
C ASN A 54 -3.34 1.94 8.40
N ILE A 55 -4.50 1.89 7.75
CA ILE A 55 -4.59 2.01 6.29
C ILE A 55 -4.06 3.36 5.78
N ASP A 56 -4.28 4.46 6.51
CA ASP A 56 -3.80 5.79 6.14
C ASP A 56 -2.26 5.85 6.09
N THR A 57 -1.60 5.32 7.12
CA THR A 57 -0.13 5.26 7.19
C THR A 57 0.44 4.39 6.09
N PHE A 58 -0.18 3.23 5.86
CA PHE A 58 0.23 2.31 4.79
C PHE A 58 0.15 2.97 3.41
N LEU A 59 -0.98 3.61 3.09
CA LEU A 59 -1.19 4.28 1.80
C LEU A 59 -0.30 5.52 1.63
N LYS A 60 -0.05 6.29 2.69
CA LYS A 60 0.90 7.43 2.65
C LYS A 60 2.31 6.98 2.31
N ILE A 61 2.80 5.91 2.96
CA ILE A 61 4.13 5.38 2.68
C ILE A 61 4.19 4.80 1.27
N ALA A 62 3.21 3.99 0.86
CA ALA A 62 3.16 3.44 -0.50
C ALA A 62 3.15 4.54 -1.58
N LYS A 63 2.34 5.59 -1.40
CA LYS A 63 2.32 6.74 -2.30
C LYS A 63 3.65 7.48 -2.34
N SER A 64 4.33 7.63 -1.20
CA SER A 64 5.63 8.32 -1.12
C SER A 64 6.75 7.62 -1.90
N ILE A 65 6.62 6.30 -2.09
CA ILE A 65 7.53 5.49 -2.91
C ILE A 65 6.96 5.16 -4.29
N GLU A 66 5.90 5.87 -4.71
CA GLU A 66 5.31 5.79 -6.04
C GLU A 66 4.81 4.36 -6.37
N VAL A 67 4.12 3.73 -5.43
CA VAL A 67 3.52 2.39 -5.59
C VAL A 67 2.01 2.50 -5.76
N ASN A 68 1.50 1.82 -6.80
CA ASN A 68 0.08 1.63 -7.06
C ASN A 68 -0.34 0.21 -6.64
N PHE A 69 -1.58 0.05 -6.17
CA PHE A 69 -2.16 -1.24 -5.83
C PHE A 69 -3.29 -1.59 -6.79
N PHE A 70 -3.33 -2.85 -7.20
CA PHE A 70 -4.44 -3.44 -7.93
C PHE A 70 -4.92 -4.66 -7.16
N PHE A 71 -6.23 -4.88 -7.20
CA PHE A 71 -6.84 -6.07 -6.63
C PHE A 71 -7.15 -7.04 -7.76
N GLU A 72 -7.00 -8.33 -7.48
CA GLU A 72 -7.40 -9.40 -8.39
C GLU A 72 -8.34 -10.36 -7.65
N ASP A 73 -9.35 -10.84 -8.38
CA ASP A 73 -10.20 -11.93 -7.90
C ASP A 73 -9.43 -13.24 -7.91
N LYS A 74 -9.54 -14.03 -6.83
CA LYS A 74 -8.78 -15.27 -6.68
C LYS A 74 -9.04 -16.29 -7.80
N GLU A 75 -10.22 -16.26 -8.39
CA GLU A 75 -10.63 -17.16 -9.48
C GLU A 75 -10.63 -16.43 -10.84
N SER A 76 -10.24 -15.16 -10.87
CA SER A 76 -10.31 -14.24 -12.00
C SER A 76 -11.71 -14.20 -12.64
N LYS A 77 -12.78 -14.39 -11.84
CA LYS A 77 -14.18 -14.45 -12.33
C LYS A 77 -14.97 -13.16 -12.13
N THR A 78 -14.44 -12.22 -11.35
CA THR A 78 -15.13 -10.97 -11.03
C THR A 78 -14.84 -9.92 -12.10
N ASP A 79 -15.88 -9.18 -12.53
CA ASP A 79 -15.70 -7.95 -13.32
C ASP A 79 -15.19 -6.82 -12.41
N LEU A 80 -13.86 -6.77 -12.26
CA LEU A 80 -13.19 -5.78 -11.43
C LEU A 80 -13.44 -4.36 -11.93
N ASN A 81 -13.54 -4.15 -13.24
CA ASN A 81 -13.81 -2.82 -13.81
C ASN A 81 -15.16 -2.30 -13.33
N LEU A 82 -16.21 -3.12 -13.44
CA LEU A 82 -17.53 -2.76 -12.94
C LEU A 82 -17.54 -2.49 -11.42
N ALA A 83 -16.80 -3.30 -10.65
CA ALA A 83 -16.68 -3.10 -9.21
C ALA A 83 -15.98 -1.76 -8.87
N PHE A 84 -14.91 -1.42 -9.58
CA PHE A 84 -14.21 -0.14 -9.45
C PHE A 84 -15.08 1.04 -9.86
N GLU A 85 -15.79 0.96 -10.98
CA GLU A 85 -16.69 2.01 -11.46
C GLU A 85 -17.78 2.32 -10.42
N LYS A 86 -18.44 1.28 -9.89
CA LYS A 86 -19.45 1.43 -8.83
C LYS A 86 -18.88 2.07 -7.57
N ALA A 87 -17.69 1.64 -7.14
CA ALA A 87 -17.04 2.23 -5.97
C ALA A 87 -16.66 3.70 -6.20
N MET A 88 -16.21 4.06 -7.41
CA MET A 88 -15.89 5.44 -7.79
C MET A 88 -17.13 6.33 -7.88
N GLU A 89 -18.24 5.79 -8.39
CA GLU A 89 -19.54 6.47 -8.40
C GLU A 89 -20.03 6.78 -6.99
N GLU A 90 -19.96 5.81 -6.06
CA GLU A 90 -20.31 6.01 -4.65
C GLU A 90 -19.47 7.12 -3.98
N LEU A 91 -18.20 7.23 -4.34
CA LEU A 91 -17.31 8.30 -3.86
C LEU A 91 -17.55 9.66 -4.55
N GLY A 92 -18.48 9.76 -5.50
CA GLY A 92 -18.72 10.97 -6.28
C GLY A 92 -17.59 11.32 -7.24
N ARG A 93 -16.73 10.35 -7.59
CA ARG A 93 -15.53 10.52 -8.42
C ARG A 93 -15.75 9.94 -9.82
N ARG A 94 -16.67 10.46 -10.63
CA ARG A 94 -16.75 10.04 -12.04
C ARG A 94 -15.53 10.53 -12.84
N VAL A 95 -14.93 9.59 -13.55
CA VAL A 95 -13.67 9.65 -14.32
C VAL A 95 -13.86 10.41 -15.63
N GLU A 96 -14.18 11.70 -15.60
CA GLU A 96 -14.01 12.51 -16.83
C GLU A 96 -12.60 13.09 -16.95
N LYS A 97 -11.78 13.07 -15.89
CA LYS A 97 -10.48 13.77 -15.85
C LYS A 97 -9.41 13.14 -14.96
N LEU A 98 -9.32 11.81 -14.85
CA LEU A 98 -8.10 11.23 -14.26
C LEU A 98 -7.06 11.10 -15.37
N SER A 99 -6.05 12.00 -15.36
CA SER A 99 -4.81 11.75 -16.09
C SER A 99 -4.30 10.38 -15.65
N LYS A 100 -3.86 9.55 -16.61
CA LYS A 100 -3.14 8.31 -16.31
C LYS A 100 -2.06 8.64 -15.28
N ASN A 101 -2.14 7.99 -14.12
CA ASN A 101 -1.15 8.10 -13.04
C ASN A 101 0.26 7.87 -13.58
#